data_AF-A0A386UIZ7-F1
#
_entry.id   AF-A0A386UIZ7-F1
#
_cell.length_a   1.000
_cell.length_b   1.000
_cell.length_c   1.000
_cell.angle_alpha   90.00
_cell.angle_beta   90.00
_cell.angle_gamma   90.00
#
_symmetry.space_group_name_H-M   'P 1'
#
loop_
_entity.id
_entity.type
_entity.pdbx_description
1 polymer ?
#
loop_
_entity_poly.entity_id
_entity_poly.type
_entity_poly.pdbx_seq_one_letter_code
_entity_poly.pdbx_strand_id
1 'polypeptide(L)'
;MRLSLALLLICLASPLAARVWQPADDAALASALDRAQAGDEILLGAGRWRGPLMVDTPLTLRGEAGAVVDGRGQGHVIAVDAPDVQISGLTVTGSGSDLDRMDSGIFLTKRARGAQVRGNTLRDNLHGIRIQGARDSVVADNRIEGRRGRQSELGNGVSVWNAPGAVVEGNTITLGRDGIFVSVSKRNLFRGNDIRGTRFAIHYMNTADSTIEDNRSQDNGMGYAIMFSDRLRIVGNSSDNDRDYGFLFNSANRSVIERNRVTGHPAPESRWRDMGTSAEPGVPQAEVSVTGSRIAPEKCVFIYNANRNRFIGNRFQGCAIGIHFTAGAEGNQVARNDFIGNRIQVKYVGTRYLEWSLDGIGNYWSDNAGFDLDGDGLADSPYRPNDMVDKVMWTAPQARLLLTSPAVQILRFAQSRFPALLPGGVTDSHALMRPNSERPL
;
A
#
# COMPACT_ATOMS: atom_id res chain seq x y z
N MET A 1 6.52 41.14 66.59
CA MET A 1 6.14 40.18 65.54
C MET A 1 7.41 39.69 64.85
N ARG A 2 7.64 38.38 64.85
CA ARG A 2 8.83 37.72 64.30
C ARG A 2 8.76 37.73 62.76
N LEU A 3 9.75 38.33 62.08
CA LEU A 3 9.95 38.12 60.64
C LEU A 3 10.80 36.86 60.46
N SER A 4 10.18 35.81 59.95
CA SER A 4 10.85 34.57 59.55
C SER A 4 11.48 34.75 58.17
N LEU A 5 12.80 34.54 58.10
CA LEU A 5 13.59 34.52 56.88
C LEU A 5 13.35 33.18 56.16
N ALA A 6 12.65 33.19 55.03
CA ALA A 6 12.52 32.03 54.16
C ALA A 6 13.67 32.07 53.13
N LEU A 7 14.67 31.20 53.31
CA LEU A 7 15.76 31.00 52.38
C LEU A 7 15.24 30.19 51.18
N LEU A 8 15.02 30.85 50.04
CA LEU A 8 14.65 30.21 48.79
C LEU A 8 15.92 29.60 48.16
N LEU A 9 16.11 28.27 48.27
CA LEU A 9 17.12 27.58 47.48
C LEU A 9 16.67 27.57 46.01
N ILE A 10 17.23 28.48 45.21
CA ILE A 10 17.16 28.41 43.75
C ILE A 10 18.19 27.36 43.33
N CYS A 11 17.74 26.12 43.13
CA CYS A 11 18.50 25.13 42.37
C CYS A 11 18.64 25.63 40.94
N LEU A 12 19.78 26.25 40.63
CA LEU A 12 20.26 26.46 39.27
C LEU A 12 20.53 25.09 38.65
N ALA A 13 19.48 24.46 38.11
CA ALA A 13 19.66 23.36 37.17
C ALA A 13 20.27 23.96 35.91
N SER A 14 21.60 23.92 35.80
CA SER A 14 22.30 24.19 34.54
C SER A 14 21.66 23.32 33.46
N PRO A 15 21.31 23.86 32.29
CA PRO A 15 20.88 23.01 31.19
C PRO A 15 22.07 22.10 30.88
N LEU A 16 21.93 20.80 31.16
CA LEU A 16 22.91 19.83 30.69
C LEU A 16 22.88 19.93 29.16
N ALA A 17 23.94 20.52 28.59
CA ALA A 17 24.15 20.48 27.17
C ALA A 17 24.25 19.01 26.76
N ALA A 18 23.45 18.62 25.77
CA ALA A 18 23.48 17.28 25.19
C ALA A 18 24.93 16.91 24.85
N ARG A 19 25.42 15.80 25.39
CA ARG A 19 26.77 15.33 25.14
C ARG A 19 26.81 14.58 23.81
N VAL A 20 27.85 14.83 23.03
CA VAL A 20 28.17 14.03 21.85
C VAL A 20 29.23 12.99 22.22
N TRP A 21 28.86 11.72 22.10
CA TRP A 21 29.72 10.56 22.28
C TRP A 21 30.27 10.14 20.92
N GLN A 22 31.60 10.07 20.79
CA GLN A 22 32.28 9.56 19.61
C GLN A 22 33.11 8.34 20.03
N PRO A 23 32.47 7.15 20.15
CA PRO A 23 33.19 5.94 20.53
C PRO A 23 34.28 5.63 19.49
N ALA A 24 35.43 5.12 19.96
CA ALA A 24 36.55 4.72 19.09
C ALA A 24 36.50 3.23 18.70
N ASP A 25 35.77 2.42 19.46
CA ASP A 25 35.63 0.97 19.29
C ASP A 25 34.33 0.44 19.92
N ASP A 26 34.06 -0.86 19.75
CA ASP A 26 32.84 -1.51 20.26
C ASP A 26 32.69 -1.39 21.79
N ALA A 27 33.79 -1.38 22.55
CA ALA A 27 33.75 -1.27 24.01
C ALA A 27 33.37 0.15 24.45
N ALA A 28 33.91 1.16 23.77
CA ALA A 28 33.54 2.56 23.95
C ALA A 28 32.08 2.81 23.54
N LEU A 29 31.58 2.15 22.49
CA LEU A 29 30.17 2.22 22.09
C LEU A 29 29.25 1.63 23.17
N ALA A 30 29.56 0.44 23.68
CA ALA A 30 28.81 -0.14 24.79
C ALA A 30 28.79 0.79 26.01
N SER A 31 29.95 1.34 26.39
CA SER A 31 30.03 2.30 27.49
C SER A 31 29.27 3.60 27.22
N ALA A 32 29.17 4.05 25.96
CA ALA A 32 28.41 5.24 25.60
C ALA A 32 26.92 4.99 25.73
N LEU A 33 26.42 3.84 25.26
CA LEU A 33 25.02 3.43 25.42
C LEU A 33 24.62 3.31 26.89
N ASP A 34 25.48 2.73 27.73
CA ASP A 34 25.22 2.57 29.18
C ASP A 34 25.20 3.88 29.97
N ARG A 35 25.89 4.92 29.47
CA ARG A 35 26.11 6.19 30.20
C ARG A 35 25.42 7.39 29.58
N ALA A 36 24.87 7.24 28.38
CA ALA A 36 24.15 8.30 27.71
C ALA A 36 22.99 8.78 28.59
N GLN A 37 22.74 10.08 28.54
CA GLN A 37 21.59 10.69 29.19
C GLN A 37 20.56 11.12 28.14
N ALA A 38 19.34 11.41 28.59
CA ALA A 38 18.30 11.87 27.70
C ALA A 38 18.75 13.15 26.97
N GLY A 39 18.65 13.14 25.64
CA GLY A 39 19.09 14.22 24.75
C GLY A 39 20.50 14.06 24.18
N ASP A 40 21.31 13.13 24.69
CA ASP A 40 22.66 12.89 24.17
C ASP A 40 22.65 12.39 22.72
N GLU A 41 23.80 12.53 22.06
CA GLU A 41 24.06 11.97 20.74
C GLU A 41 25.21 10.96 20.80
N ILE A 42 25.04 9.81 20.15
CA ILE A 42 26.10 8.85 19.85
C ILE A 42 26.38 8.91 18.36
N LEU A 43 27.57 9.39 17.99
CA LEU A 43 28.04 9.51 16.61
C LEU A 43 28.99 8.37 16.28
N LEU A 44 28.53 7.45 15.43
CA LEU A 44 29.33 6.34 14.92
C LEU A 44 30.14 6.78 13.70
N GLY A 45 31.46 6.74 13.81
CA GLY A 45 32.36 6.95 12.68
C GLY A 45 32.25 5.84 11.63
N ALA A 46 32.87 6.08 10.47
CA ALA A 46 32.96 5.09 9.41
C ALA A 46 33.62 3.78 9.92
N GLY A 47 32.99 2.64 9.64
CA GLY A 47 33.45 1.35 10.17
C GLY A 47 32.31 0.39 10.46
N ARG A 48 32.66 -0.84 10.84
CA ARG A 48 31.69 -1.89 11.18
C ARG A 48 31.63 -2.08 12.69
N TRP A 49 30.52 -1.68 13.28
CA TRP A 49 30.18 -1.72 14.69
C TRP A 49 29.39 -2.99 15.01
N ARG A 50 29.74 -3.66 16.11
CA ARG A 50 29.06 -4.90 16.51
C ARG A 50 27.71 -4.59 17.14
N GLY A 51 26.64 -5.09 16.51
CA GLY A 51 25.35 -5.30 17.16
C GLY A 51 25.28 -6.68 17.85
N PRO A 52 24.15 -7.01 18.47
CA PRO A 52 22.93 -6.21 18.59
C PRO A 52 23.08 -5.03 19.57
N LEU A 53 22.44 -3.90 19.26
CA LEU A 53 22.41 -2.70 20.12
C LEU A 53 21.05 -2.58 20.81
N MET A 54 21.07 -2.18 22.09
CA MET A 54 19.87 -1.77 22.85
C MET A 54 19.94 -0.27 23.11
N VAL A 55 18.91 0.46 22.70
CA VAL A 55 18.76 1.90 22.95
C VAL A 55 17.54 2.09 23.84
N ASP A 56 17.76 2.16 25.15
CA ASP A 56 16.72 2.29 26.18
C ASP A 56 16.67 3.68 26.83
N THR A 57 17.48 4.61 26.32
CA THR A 57 17.57 6.02 26.71
C THR A 57 17.16 6.93 25.54
N PRO A 58 16.40 8.02 25.76
CA PRO A 58 16.03 8.99 24.71
C PRO A 58 17.25 9.71 24.14
N LEU A 59 17.82 9.21 23.03
CA LEU A 59 19.05 9.74 22.46
C LEU A 59 19.01 9.77 20.92
N THR A 60 19.99 10.44 20.32
CA THR A 60 20.26 10.38 18.88
C THR A 60 21.39 9.40 18.60
N LEU A 61 21.14 8.37 17.79
CA LEU A 61 22.16 7.47 17.25
C LEU A 61 22.39 7.82 15.78
N ARG A 62 23.52 8.46 15.48
CA ARG A 62 23.85 8.96 14.14
C ARG A 62 25.07 8.23 13.57
N GLY A 63 24.99 7.84 12.30
CA GLY A 63 26.13 7.34 11.53
C GLY A 63 26.74 8.43 10.66
N GLU A 64 28.08 8.46 10.61
CA GLU A 64 28.80 9.08 9.51
C GLU A 64 28.76 8.19 8.26
N ALA A 65 29.10 8.76 7.10
CA ALA A 65 29.15 7.99 5.86
C ALA A 65 30.06 6.76 6.00
N GLY A 66 29.49 5.57 5.79
CA GLY A 66 30.20 4.30 5.94
C GLY A 66 30.10 3.65 7.34
N ALA A 67 29.35 4.22 8.27
CA ALA A 67 29.02 3.57 9.54
C ALA A 67 28.04 2.40 9.31
N VAL A 68 28.44 1.19 9.71
CA VAL A 68 27.67 -0.05 9.56
C VAL A 68 27.45 -0.66 10.94
N VAL A 69 26.20 -0.86 11.36
CA VAL A 69 25.86 -1.70 12.52
C VAL A 69 25.49 -3.09 12.01
N ASP A 70 26.22 -4.10 12.46
CA ASP A 70 26.06 -5.49 12.01
C ASP A 70 25.61 -6.40 13.16
N GLY A 71 24.42 -6.98 13.04
CA GLY A 71 23.85 -7.91 14.03
C GLY A 71 24.40 -9.34 13.94
N ARG A 72 25.27 -9.64 12.96
CA ARG A 72 25.98 -10.93 12.82
C ARG A 72 25.07 -12.16 12.80
N GLY A 73 23.86 -12.00 12.26
CA GLY A 73 22.86 -13.06 12.15
C GLY A 73 22.11 -13.34 13.45
N GLN A 74 22.09 -12.42 14.41
CA GLN A 74 21.46 -12.63 15.72
C GLN A 74 20.41 -11.54 16.02
N GLY A 75 19.17 -11.98 16.31
CA GLY A 75 18.12 -11.12 16.84
C GLY A 75 17.82 -9.87 16.00
N HIS A 76 17.40 -8.80 16.68
CA HIS A 76 17.31 -7.47 16.08
C HIS A 76 18.68 -6.78 16.10
N VAL A 77 19.04 -6.08 15.03
CA VAL A 77 20.35 -5.39 14.97
C VAL A 77 20.36 -4.18 15.91
N ILE A 78 19.29 -3.39 15.91
CA ILE A 78 19.07 -2.27 16.83
C ILE A 78 17.67 -2.39 17.42
N ALA A 79 17.57 -2.53 18.74
CA ALA A 79 16.31 -2.48 19.48
C ALA A 79 16.18 -1.14 20.21
N VAL A 80 15.03 -0.49 20.06
CA VAL A 80 14.72 0.80 20.66
C VAL A 80 13.60 0.63 21.68
N ASP A 81 13.91 0.90 22.94
CA ASP A 81 12.99 0.81 24.08
C ASP A 81 12.87 2.13 24.86
N ALA A 82 13.08 3.26 24.20
CA ALA A 82 12.93 4.61 24.77
C ALA A 82 12.15 5.54 23.84
N PRO A 83 11.39 6.50 24.40
CA PRO A 83 10.72 7.52 23.59
C PRO A 83 11.73 8.45 22.92
N ASP A 84 11.29 9.10 21.84
CA ASP A 84 11.97 10.22 21.18
C ASP A 84 13.40 9.91 20.68
N VAL A 85 13.74 8.63 20.55
CA VAL A 85 15.00 8.16 19.98
C VAL A 85 15.05 8.48 18.50
N GLN A 86 16.20 9.00 18.05
CA GLN A 86 16.45 9.29 16.65
C GLN A 86 17.55 8.37 16.11
N ILE A 87 17.33 7.73 14.96
CA ILE A 87 18.31 6.86 14.30
C ILE A 87 18.48 7.35 12.86
N SER A 88 19.71 7.74 12.49
CA SER A 88 19.97 8.25 11.14
C SER A 88 21.38 7.98 10.61
N GLY A 89 21.52 7.95 9.28
CA GLY A 89 22.82 7.87 8.60
C GLY A 89 23.53 6.51 8.73
N LEU A 90 22.86 5.47 9.22
CA LEU A 90 23.45 4.15 9.42
C LEU A 90 23.19 3.23 8.24
N THR A 91 24.16 2.35 7.96
CA THR A 91 23.86 1.06 7.34
C THR A 91 23.56 0.04 8.44
N VAL A 92 22.40 -0.61 8.40
CA VAL A 92 21.98 -1.63 9.38
C VAL A 92 21.83 -2.97 8.67
N THR A 93 22.57 -3.98 9.12
CA THR A 93 22.69 -5.26 8.41
C THR A 93 22.79 -6.46 9.34
N GLY A 94 22.46 -7.64 8.82
CA GLY A 94 22.76 -8.90 9.51
C GLY A 94 21.88 -9.18 10.71
N SER A 95 20.58 -8.87 10.66
CA SER A 95 19.63 -9.38 11.66
C SER A 95 19.62 -10.92 11.67
N GLY A 96 19.03 -11.51 12.71
CA GLY A 96 18.67 -12.93 12.71
C GLY A 96 17.60 -13.29 11.67
N SER A 97 17.10 -14.52 11.77
CA SER A 97 16.16 -15.15 10.82
C SER A 97 14.96 -15.80 11.51
N ASP A 98 14.69 -15.46 12.77
CA ASP A 98 13.52 -15.95 13.49
C ASP A 98 12.25 -15.25 12.98
N LEU A 99 11.37 -16.02 12.32
CA LEU A 99 10.11 -15.54 11.75
C LEU A 99 9.06 -15.20 12.82
N ASP A 100 9.06 -15.92 13.94
CA ASP A 100 8.09 -15.74 15.03
C ASP A 100 8.43 -14.48 15.83
N ARG A 101 9.72 -14.30 16.14
CA ARG A 101 10.23 -13.07 16.75
C ARG A 101 10.30 -11.90 15.77
N MET A 102 10.20 -12.17 14.47
CA MET A 102 10.36 -11.21 13.38
C MET A 102 11.64 -10.39 13.55
N ASP A 103 12.78 -11.08 13.57
CA ASP A 103 14.10 -10.44 13.63
C ASP A 103 14.20 -9.30 12.61
N SER A 104 14.78 -8.17 13.01
CA SER A 104 14.66 -6.91 12.27
C SER A 104 15.98 -6.15 12.26
N GLY A 105 16.21 -5.34 11.23
CA GLY A 105 17.29 -4.35 11.26
C GLY A 105 17.08 -3.37 12.41
N ILE A 106 15.93 -2.68 12.41
CA ILE A 106 15.56 -1.77 13.49
C ILE A 106 14.21 -2.19 14.08
N PHE A 107 14.16 -2.42 15.39
CA PHE A 107 12.96 -2.80 16.11
C PHE A 107 12.57 -1.72 17.13
N LEU A 108 11.37 -1.17 16.97
CA LEU A 108 10.79 -0.18 17.88
C LEU A 108 9.76 -0.89 18.77
N THR A 109 10.03 -0.94 20.08
CA THR A 109 9.08 -1.51 21.04
C THR A 109 7.91 -0.54 21.30
N LYS A 110 6.95 -0.96 22.10
CA LYS A 110 5.83 -0.10 22.53
C LYS A 110 6.27 1.15 23.30
N ARG A 111 7.47 1.15 23.89
CA ARG A 111 8.04 2.29 24.62
C ARG A 111 8.66 3.33 23.69
N ALA A 112 8.97 2.96 22.45
CA ALA A 112 9.58 3.83 21.45
C ALA A 112 8.59 4.84 20.82
N ARG A 113 7.80 5.51 21.66
CA ARG A 113 6.87 6.56 21.23
C ARG A 113 7.65 7.71 20.61
N GLY A 114 7.17 8.23 19.48
CA GLY A 114 7.81 9.36 18.80
C GLY A 114 9.18 9.05 18.21
N ALA A 115 9.60 7.78 18.16
CA ALA A 115 10.89 7.40 17.61
C ALA A 115 10.98 7.76 16.12
N GLN A 116 12.17 8.18 15.69
CA GLN A 116 12.44 8.74 14.38
C GLN A 116 13.54 7.94 13.70
N VAL A 117 13.20 7.14 12.70
CA VAL A 117 14.16 6.33 11.92
C VAL A 117 14.26 6.93 10.52
N ARG A 118 15.33 7.70 10.27
CA ARG A 118 15.45 8.50 9.04
C ARG A 118 16.77 8.34 8.29
N GLY A 119 16.71 8.26 6.96
CA GLY A 119 17.92 8.35 6.13
C GLY A 119 18.90 7.19 6.36
N ASN A 120 18.40 5.99 6.68
CA ASN A 120 19.23 4.80 6.89
C ASN A 120 19.19 3.88 5.66
N THR A 121 20.24 3.07 5.52
CA THR A 121 20.28 1.96 4.56
C THR A 121 20.14 0.63 5.31
N LEU A 122 19.10 -0.13 5.01
CA LEU A 122 18.84 -1.43 5.63
C LEU A 122 18.94 -2.52 4.57
N ARG A 123 19.79 -3.53 4.82
CA ARG A 123 20.00 -4.66 3.91
C ARG A 123 20.29 -5.93 4.67
N ASP A 124 20.10 -7.08 4.03
CA ASP A 124 20.40 -8.39 4.60
C ASP A 124 19.71 -8.66 5.96
N ASN A 125 18.58 -8.01 6.21
CA ASN A 125 17.74 -8.21 7.40
C ASN A 125 16.49 -9.01 7.05
N LEU A 126 15.96 -9.79 8.00
CA LEU A 126 14.72 -10.54 7.79
C LEU A 126 13.57 -9.55 7.58
N HIS A 127 13.33 -8.68 8.57
CA HIS A 127 12.54 -7.47 8.42
C HIS A 127 13.44 -6.24 8.39
N GLY A 128 13.11 -5.22 7.60
CA GLY A 128 13.84 -3.96 7.62
C GLY A 128 13.62 -3.22 8.93
N ILE A 129 12.43 -2.63 9.08
CA ILE A 129 12.03 -1.86 10.27
C ILE A 129 10.72 -2.41 10.81
N ARG A 130 10.67 -2.69 12.12
CA ARG A 130 9.45 -3.15 12.80
C ARG A 130 9.01 -2.14 13.85
N ILE A 131 7.78 -1.66 13.73
CA ILE A 131 7.09 -0.79 14.68
C ILE A 131 6.07 -1.62 15.47
N GLN A 132 6.37 -1.91 16.73
CA GLN A 132 5.52 -2.74 17.59
C GLN A 132 4.96 -1.91 18.73
N GLY A 133 3.82 -1.24 18.51
CA GLY A 133 3.18 -0.43 19.54
C GLY A 133 3.71 1.00 19.69
N ALA A 134 4.81 1.34 19.01
CA ALA A 134 5.46 2.65 19.03
C ALA A 134 4.58 3.73 18.37
N ARG A 135 3.77 4.40 19.19
CA ARG A 135 2.86 5.46 18.76
C ARG A 135 3.61 6.66 18.19
N ASP A 136 3.02 7.28 17.18
CA ASP A 136 3.51 8.53 16.58
C ASP A 136 4.97 8.44 16.08
N SER A 137 5.45 7.22 15.81
CA SER A 137 6.80 6.99 15.27
C SER A 137 6.87 7.29 13.78
N VAL A 138 8.05 7.72 13.33
CA VAL A 138 8.29 8.07 11.93
C VAL A 138 9.41 7.22 11.34
N VAL A 139 9.11 6.58 10.22
CA VAL A 139 10.07 5.87 9.38
C VAL A 139 10.13 6.61 8.05
N ALA A 140 11.17 7.41 7.84
CA ALA A 140 11.26 8.28 6.67
C ALA A 140 12.57 8.18 5.89
N ASP A 141 12.51 8.31 4.57
CA ASP A 141 13.68 8.46 3.70
C ASP A 141 14.72 7.32 3.85
N ASN A 142 14.27 6.11 4.21
CA ASN A 142 15.15 4.95 4.32
C ASN A 142 15.21 4.20 2.99
N ARG A 143 16.36 3.59 2.72
CA ARG A 143 16.54 2.62 1.65
C ARG A 143 16.54 1.22 2.25
N ILE A 144 15.54 0.41 1.91
CA ILE A 144 15.35 -0.93 2.48
C ILE A 144 15.42 -1.97 1.35
N GLU A 145 16.42 -2.83 1.41
CA GLU A 145 16.58 -3.97 0.52
C GLU A 145 16.32 -5.27 1.28
N GLY A 146 15.20 -5.92 0.96
CA GLY A 146 14.80 -7.20 1.54
C GLY A 146 15.63 -8.37 1.01
N ARG A 147 15.69 -9.46 1.78
CA ARG A 147 16.36 -10.70 1.35
C ARG A 147 15.67 -11.33 0.13
N ARG A 148 16.42 -12.14 -0.61
CA ARG A 148 15.91 -13.02 -1.67
C ARG A 148 15.77 -14.44 -1.12
N GLY A 149 14.77 -15.19 -1.57
CA GLY A 149 14.53 -16.54 -1.08
C GLY A 149 13.08 -16.98 -1.30
N ARG A 150 12.68 -18.07 -0.65
CA ARG A 150 11.28 -18.52 -0.70
C ARG A 150 10.42 -17.54 0.06
N GLN A 151 9.26 -17.17 -0.50
CA GLN A 151 8.37 -16.15 0.08
C GLN A 151 8.01 -16.40 1.56
N SER A 152 7.90 -17.67 1.99
CA SER A 152 7.62 -18.06 3.38
C SER A 152 8.77 -17.77 4.36
N GLU A 153 9.97 -17.55 3.86
CA GLU A 153 11.20 -17.30 4.63
C GLU A 153 11.58 -15.81 4.65
N LEU A 154 10.83 -14.97 3.93
CA LEU A 154 11.09 -13.55 3.79
C LEU A 154 10.26 -12.72 4.77
N GLY A 155 10.88 -11.69 5.34
CA GLY A 155 10.18 -10.65 6.07
C GLY A 155 9.86 -9.44 5.18
N ASN A 156 9.23 -8.45 5.80
CA ASN A 156 8.74 -7.25 5.14
C ASN A 156 9.76 -6.11 5.24
N GLY A 157 9.67 -5.12 4.34
CA GLY A 157 10.47 -3.90 4.41
C GLY A 157 10.17 -3.11 5.69
N VAL A 158 8.91 -2.69 5.87
CA VAL A 158 8.40 -2.07 7.09
C VAL A 158 7.20 -2.87 7.62
N SER A 159 7.24 -3.24 8.89
CA SER A 159 6.13 -3.89 9.59
C SER A 159 5.57 -2.98 10.67
N VAL A 160 4.25 -2.75 10.67
CA VAL A 160 3.56 -1.91 11.65
C VAL A 160 2.50 -2.73 12.37
N TRP A 161 2.58 -2.79 13.69
CA TRP A 161 1.60 -3.47 14.52
C TRP A 161 1.17 -2.59 15.70
N ASN A 162 -0.13 -2.31 15.80
CA ASN A 162 -0.74 -1.53 16.90
C ASN A 162 0.01 -0.23 17.22
N ALA A 163 0.45 0.49 16.18
CA ALA A 163 1.17 1.75 16.32
C ALA A 163 0.35 2.91 15.74
N PRO A 164 -0.69 3.39 16.48
CA PRO A 164 -1.47 4.52 16.03
C PRO A 164 -0.61 5.76 15.78
N GLY A 165 -0.92 6.51 14.74
CA GLY A 165 -0.17 7.73 14.41
C GLY A 165 1.17 7.49 13.71
N ALA A 166 1.58 6.23 13.49
CA ALA A 166 2.84 5.95 12.79
C ALA A 166 2.82 6.47 11.35
N VAL A 167 3.93 7.08 10.95
CA VAL A 167 4.17 7.64 9.62
C VAL A 167 5.26 6.84 8.94
N VAL A 168 4.99 6.39 7.70
CA VAL A 168 5.98 5.72 6.85
C VAL A 168 6.05 6.49 5.54
N GLU A 169 7.09 7.30 5.34
CA GLU A 169 7.13 8.26 4.24
C GLU A 169 8.46 8.30 3.47
N GLY A 170 8.42 8.53 2.17
CA GLY A 170 9.63 8.76 1.37
C GLY A 170 10.60 7.57 1.30
N ASN A 171 10.19 6.37 1.73
CA ASN A 171 11.09 5.22 1.75
C ASN A 171 11.18 4.57 0.37
N THR A 172 12.37 4.07 0.02
CA THR A 172 12.57 3.19 -1.14
C THR A 172 12.69 1.76 -0.63
N ILE A 173 11.76 0.89 -1.01
CA ILE A 173 11.70 -0.49 -0.55
C ILE A 173 11.77 -1.43 -1.75
N THR A 174 12.76 -2.32 -1.75
CA THR A 174 12.93 -3.30 -2.83
C THR A 174 13.12 -4.71 -2.27
N LEU A 175 12.55 -5.71 -2.94
CA LEU A 175 12.68 -7.13 -2.56
C LEU A 175 12.10 -7.44 -1.16
N GLY A 176 12.25 -8.69 -0.72
CA GLY A 176 11.59 -9.19 0.49
C GLY A 176 10.18 -9.72 0.23
N ARG A 177 9.40 -9.87 1.29
CA ARG A 177 8.01 -10.36 1.20
C ARG A 177 7.05 -9.24 0.83
N ASP A 178 6.67 -8.38 1.78
CA ASP A 178 5.82 -7.22 1.53
C ASP A 178 6.63 -5.93 1.72
N GLY A 179 6.31 -4.87 0.99
CA GLY A 179 6.96 -3.57 1.16
C GLY A 179 6.63 -2.96 2.52
N ILE A 180 5.38 -2.54 2.68
CA ILE A 180 4.83 -2.07 3.96
C ILE A 180 3.68 -2.98 4.38
N PHE A 181 3.82 -3.66 5.51
CA PHE A 181 2.76 -4.45 6.12
C PHE A 181 2.25 -3.77 7.38
N VAL A 182 0.94 -3.56 7.47
CA VAL A 182 0.29 -3.08 8.69
C VAL A 182 -0.81 -4.02 9.13
N SER A 183 -0.81 -4.35 10.42
CA SER A 183 -1.85 -5.16 11.05
C SER A 183 -2.32 -4.51 12.34
N VAL A 184 -3.65 -4.38 12.49
CA VAL A 184 -4.30 -3.87 13.71
C VAL A 184 -3.74 -2.50 14.11
N SER A 185 -4.03 -1.45 13.33
CA SER A 185 -3.55 -0.09 13.61
C SER A 185 -4.54 0.97 13.09
N LYS A 186 -4.31 2.24 13.44
CA LYS A 186 -5.19 3.35 13.02
C LYS A 186 -4.49 4.70 12.94
N ARG A 187 -5.05 5.63 12.17
CA ARG A 187 -4.50 6.99 12.01
C ARG A 187 -3.05 6.97 11.52
N ASN A 188 -2.74 6.06 10.62
CA ASN A 188 -1.42 5.96 10.00
C ASN A 188 -1.38 6.80 8.72
N LEU A 189 -0.20 7.30 8.38
CA LEU A 189 0.07 8.00 7.12
C LEU A 189 1.20 7.27 6.38
N PHE A 190 0.88 6.64 5.25
CA PHE A 190 1.87 6.08 4.36
C PHE A 190 1.95 6.91 3.09
N ARG A 191 3.06 7.60 2.88
CA ARG A 191 3.18 8.63 1.83
C ARG A 191 4.45 8.56 1.00
N GLY A 192 4.33 8.73 -0.31
CA GLY A 192 5.52 8.99 -1.14
C GLY A 192 6.56 7.88 -1.13
N ASN A 193 6.16 6.65 -0.80
CA ASN A 193 7.07 5.50 -0.80
C ASN A 193 7.17 4.91 -2.21
N ASP A 194 8.37 4.49 -2.62
CA ASP A 194 8.63 3.78 -3.88
C ASP A 194 8.95 2.32 -3.58
N ILE A 195 8.08 1.41 -4.02
CA ILE A 195 8.09 0.01 -3.61
C ILE A 195 8.09 -0.91 -4.81
N ARG A 196 9.11 -1.79 -4.91
CA ARG A 196 9.31 -2.64 -6.09
C ARG A 196 9.74 -4.07 -5.80
N GLY A 197 9.28 -4.99 -6.64
CA GLY A 197 9.71 -6.40 -6.60
C GLY A 197 9.36 -7.12 -5.30
N THR A 198 8.25 -6.75 -4.67
CA THR A 198 7.68 -7.39 -3.48
C THR A 198 6.42 -8.18 -3.84
N ARG A 199 5.93 -9.02 -2.93
CA ARG A 199 4.62 -9.67 -3.03
C ARG A 199 3.52 -8.61 -3.06
N PHE A 200 3.43 -7.80 -2.01
CA PHE A 200 2.50 -6.67 -1.92
C PHE A 200 3.28 -5.39 -1.64
N ALA A 201 3.05 -4.33 -2.41
CA ALA A 201 3.70 -3.05 -2.11
C ALA A 201 3.23 -2.50 -0.77
N ILE A 202 1.92 -2.37 -0.58
CA ILE A 202 1.30 -2.00 0.69
C ILE A 202 0.20 -3.01 1.04
N HIS A 203 0.32 -3.62 2.21
CA HIS A 203 -0.59 -4.63 2.72
C HIS A 203 -1.22 -4.16 4.03
N TYR A 204 -2.52 -3.87 3.98
CA TYR A 204 -3.36 -3.42 5.09
C TYR A 204 -4.23 -4.54 5.62
N MET A 205 -4.12 -4.85 6.92
CA MET A 205 -4.96 -5.82 7.60
C MET A 205 -5.58 -5.22 8.87
N ASN A 206 -6.91 -5.19 8.97
CA ASN A 206 -7.62 -4.79 10.19
C ASN A 206 -7.28 -3.36 10.66
N THR A 207 -7.33 -2.37 9.76
CA THR A 207 -6.96 -0.99 10.09
C THR A 207 -8.13 -0.01 9.92
N ALA A 208 -8.02 1.18 10.48
CA ALA A 208 -9.01 2.22 10.27
C ALA A 208 -8.46 3.65 10.31
N ASP A 209 -9.19 4.58 9.70
CA ASP A 209 -8.95 6.02 9.82
C ASP A 209 -7.53 6.44 9.37
N SER A 210 -6.97 5.75 8.38
CA SER A 210 -5.60 5.95 7.89
C SER A 210 -5.57 6.52 6.47
N THR A 211 -4.42 7.10 6.11
CA THR A 211 -4.19 7.72 4.80
C THR A 211 -3.04 7.01 4.08
N ILE A 212 -3.27 6.70 2.80
CA ILE A 212 -2.30 6.14 1.87
C ILE A 212 -2.24 7.13 0.70
N GLU A 213 -1.18 7.90 0.59
CA GLU A 213 -1.10 8.98 -0.41
C GLU A 213 0.19 9.00 -1.23
N ASP A 214 0.07 9.26 -2.54
CA ASP A 214 1.20 9.51 -3.43
C ASP A 214 2.29 8.42 -3.42
N ASN A 215 1.95 7.18 -3.09
CA ASN A 215 2.89 6.05 -3.13
C ASN A 215 3.01 5.51 -4.56
N ARG A 216 4.18 4.96 -4.88
CA ARG A 216 4.45 4.27 -6.14
C ARG A 216 4.71 2.78 -5.91
N SER A 217 3.86 1.95 -6.49
CA SER A 217 4.05 0.52 -6.62
C SER A 217 4.49 0.18 -8.04
N GLN A 218 5.57 -0.57 -8.19
CA GLN A 218 6.04 -1.03 -9.50
C GLN A 218 6.55 -2.47 -9.46
N ASP A 219 6.16 -3.27 -10.46
CA ASP A 219 6.66 -4.63 -10.67
C ASP A 219 6.49 -5.58 -9.45
N ASN A 220 5.47 -5.35 -8.63
CA ASN A 220 5.13 -6.21 -7.50
C ASN A 220 4.18 -7.34 -7.91
N GLY A 221 3.94 -8.30 -7.01
CA GLY A 221 2.86 -9.28 -7.15
C GLY A 221 1.49 -8.59 -7.15
N MET A 222 1.28 -7.67 -6.22
CA MET A 222 0.13 -6.77 -6.15
C MET A 222 0.60 -5.40 -5.66
N GLY A 223 -0.08 -4.34 -6.10
CA GLY A 223 0.18 -3.01 -5.60
C GLY A 223 -0.33 -2.83 -4.18
N TYR A 224 -1.62 -2.57 -4.05
CA TYR A 224 -2.22 -2.22 -2.77
C TYR A 224 -3.24 -3.28 -2.37
N ALA A 225 -2.92 -4.08 -1.34
CA ALA A 225 -3.83 -5.04 -0.74
C ALA A 225 -4.49 -4.44 0.50
N ILE A 226 -5.73 -3.99 0.35
CA ILE A 226 -6.52 -3.32 1.38
C ILE A 226 -7.57 -4.27 1.92
N MET A 227 -7.34 -4.80 3.12
CA MET A 227 -8.12 -5.91 3.67
C MET A 227 -8.68 -5.57 5.06
N PHE A 228 -9.95 -5.92 5.26
CA PHE A 228 -10.66 -5.82 6.54
C PHE A 228 -10.53 -4.44 7.22
N SER A 229 -10.54 -3.37 6.43
CA SER A 229 -10.23 -2.02 6.91
C SER A 229 -11.39 -1.05 6.67
N ASP A 230 -11.46 0.06 7.41
CA ASP A 230 -12.60 0.99 7.33
C ASP A 230 -12.14 2.45 7.36
N ARG A 231 -12.83 3.31 6.60
CA ARG A 231 -12.60 4.78 6.56
C ARG A 231 -11.15 5.16 6.19
N LEU A 232 -10.64 4.56 5.13
CA LEU A 232 -9.34 4.91 4.58
C LEU A 232 -9.45 6.06 3.58
N ARG A 233 -8.40 6.88 3.49
CA ARG A 233 -8.19 7.84 2.41
C ARG A 233 -7.05 7.33 1.54
N ILE A 234 -7.33 6.97 0.30
CA ILE A 234 -6.37 6.38 -0.64
C ILE A 234 -6.32 7.31 -1.84
N VAL A 235 -5.30 8.17 -1.90
CA VAL A 235 -5.29 9.33 -2.80
C VAL A 235 -4.00 9.42 -3.59
N GLY A 236 -4.07 9.64 -4.90
CA GLY A 236 -2.88 9.97 -5.71
C GLY A 236 -1.85 8.84 -5.88
N ASN A 237 -2.17 7.62 -5.46
CA ASN A 237 -1.23 6.50 -5.56
C ASN A 237 -1.16 5.95 -6.99
N SER A 238 0.00 5.39 -7.36
CA SER A 238 0.21 4.76 -8.66
C SER A 238 0.63 3.29 -8.53
N SER A 239 -0.09 2.40 -9.21
CA SER A 239 0.33 1.03 -9.48
C SER A 239 0.72 0.89 -10.95
N ASP A 240 1.94 0.43 -11.20
CA ASP A 240 2.52 0.30 -12.53
C ASP A 240 3.09 -1.10 -12.73
N ASN A 241 2.51 -1.86 -13.67
CA ASN A 241 2.95 -3.22 -13.97
C ASN A 241 2.94 -4.17 -12.75
N ASP A 242 2.04 -4.01 -11.79
CA ASP A 242 1.86 -5.03 -10.75
C ASP A 242 1.17 -6.27 -11.34
N ARG A 243 1.48 -7.47 -10.88
CA ARG A 243 1.12 -8.72 -11.60
C ARG A 243 -0.37 -9.04 -11.57
N ASP A 244 -0.95 -9.16 -10.38
CA ASP A 244 -2.32 -9.64 -10.21
C ASP A 244 -3.31 -8.47 -10.13
N TYR A 245 -3.07 -7.54 -9.20
CA TYR A 245 -3.97 -6.43 -8.90
C TYR A 245 -3.20 -5.14 -8.73
N GLY A 246 -3.72 -4.05 -9.31
CA GLY A 246 -3.27 -2.72 -8.92
C GLY A 246 -3.77 -2.39 -7.52
N PHE A 247 -5.09 -2.46 -7.32
CA PHE A 247 -5.72 -2.40 -6.00
C PHE A 247 -6.60 -3.62 -5.75
N LEU A 248 -6.46 -4.19 -4.57
CA LEU A 248 -7.33 -5.22 -4.02
C LEU A 248 -8.06 -4.63 -2.80
N PHE A 249 -9.39 -4.64 -2.84
CA PHE A 249 -10.25 -4.28 -1.72
C PHE A 249 -11.02 -5.52 -1.29
N ASN A 250 -10.64 -6.10 -0.14
CA ASN A 250 -11.41 -7.16 0.50
C ASN A 250 -11.97 -6.66 1.83
N SER A 251 -13.29 -6.57 1.94
CA SER A 251 -13.94 -6.12 3.19
C SER A 251 -13.39 -4.78 3.67
N ALA A 252 -13.00 -3.93 2.70
CA ALA A 252 -12.58 -2.55 2.90
C ALA A 252 -13.78 -1.64 2.72
N ASN A 253 -14.14 -0.84 3.72
CA ASN A 253 -15.43 -0.16 3.76
C ASN A 253 -15.28 1.34 4.02
N ARG A 254 -16.30 2.11 3.61
CA ARG A 254 -16.44 3.57 3.89
C ARG A 254 -15.20 4.40 3.53
N SER A 255 -14.45 3.94 2.54
CA SER A 255 -13.17 4.53 2.17
C SER A 255 -13.33 5.43 0.95
N VAL A 256 -12.42 6.39 0.82
CA VAL A 256 -12.34 7.33 -0.29
C VAL A 256 -11.10 6.98 -1.11
N ILE A 257 -11.31 6.67 -2.38
CA ILE A 257 -10.31 6.25 -3.35
C ILE A 257 -10.32 7.28 -4.49
N GLU A 258 -9.37 8.20 -4.45
CA GLU A 258 -9.38 9.38 -5.32
C GLU A 258 -8.07 9.58 -6.09
N ARG A 259 -8.16 9.95 -7.37
CA ARG A 259 -7.00 10.35 -8.18
C ARG A 259 -5.87 9.30 -8.24
N ASN A 260 -6.19 8.02 -7.99
CA ASN A 260 -5.22 6.94 -8.11
C ASN A 260 -5.08 6.53 -9.58
N ARG A 261 -3.92 6.01 -9.94
CA ARG A 261 -3.62 5.51 -11.29
C ARG A 261 -3.22 4.04 -11.23
N VAL A 262 -3.80 3.26 -12.12
CA VAL A 262 -3.31 1.90 -12.42
C VAL A 262 -3.01 1.82 -13.90
N THR A 263 -1.78 1.41 -14.23
CA THR A 263 -1.32 1.27 -15.60
C THR A 263 -0.87 -0.17 -15.84
N GLY A 264 -1.55 -0.82 -16.79
CA GLY A 264 -1.24 -2.16 -17.21
C GLY A 264 -0.32 -2.23 -18.43
N HIS A 265 0.51 -3.27 -18.48
CA HIS A 265 1.45 -3.54 -19.56
C HIS A 265 1.43 -5.02 -19.95
N PRO A 266 1.78 -5.36 -21.20
CA PRO A 266 2.18 -6.72 -21.54
C PRO A 266 3.35 -7.17 -20.67
N ALA A 267 3.22 -8.33 -20.04
CA ALA A 267 4.22 -8.92 -19.16
C ALA A 267 4.60 -10.34 -19.62
N PRO A 268 5.86 -10.77 -19.41
CA PRO A 268 6.30 -12.11 -19.72
C PRO A 268 5.71 -13.14 -18.74
N GLU A 269 5.54 -14.38 -19.21
CA GLU A 269 4.97 -15.47 -18.42
C GLU A 269 5.79 -15.78 -17.15
N SER A 270 7.11 -15.55 -17.17
CA SER A 270 8.01 -15.76 -16.02
C SER A 270 7.50 -15.08 -14.75
N ARG A 271 6.82 -13.93 -14.86
CA ARG A 271 6.27 -13.23 -13.68
C ARG A 271 5.27 -14.06 -12.89
N TRP A 272 4.48 -14.92 -13.54
CA TRP A 272 3.53 -15.82 -12.86
C TRP A 272 4.17 -17.12 -12.40
N ARG A 273 5.33 -17.52 -12.94
CA ARG A 273 6.08 -18.69 -12.48
C ARG A 273 6.93 -18.37 -11.25
N ASP A 274 7.60 -17.22 -11.25
CA ASP A 274 8.63 -16.90 -10.28
C ASP A 274 8.08 -16.33 -8.95
N MET A 275 6.95 -15.61 -8.99
CA MET A 275 6.35 -14.99 -7.79
C MET A 275 5.29 -15.85 -7.07
N GLY A 276 4.99 -17.06 -7.58
CA GLY A 276 3.97 -17.93 -7.01
C GLY A 276 2.56 -17.31 -6.95
N THR A 277 1.60 -18.07 -6.42
CA THR A 277 0.27 -17.57 -6.05
C THR A 277 0.29 -17.07 -4.61
N SER A 278 -0.37 -15.94 -4.33
CA SER A 278 -0.55 -15.49 -2.95
C SER A 278 -1.49 -16.45 -2.23
N ALA A 279 -0.97 -17.19 -1.24
CA ALA A 279 -1.75 -18.07 -0.35
C ALA A 279 -2.43 -17.31 0.82
N GLU A 280 -2.51 -15.98 0.73
CA GLU A 280 -3.01 -15.12 1.80
C GLU A 280 -4.53 -15.28 1.97
N PRO A 281 -5.05 -15.59 3.17
CA PRO A 281 -6.49 -15.73 3.40
C PRO A 281 -7.26 -14.46 3.02
N GLY A 282 -8.29 -14.62 2.18
CA GLY A 282 -9.08 -13.49 1.67
C GLY A 282 -8.54 -12.87 0.38
N VAL A 283 -7.41 -13.33 -0.14
CA VAL A 283 -6.98 -13.02 -1.50
C VAL A 283 -7.45 -14.15 -2.42
N PRO A 284 -8.34 -13.90 -3.40
CA PRO A 284 -8.75 -14.95 -4.31
C PRO A 284 -7.57 -15.42 -5.15
N GLN A 285 -7.49 -16.73 -5.38
CA GLN A 285 -6.49 -17.30 -6.26
C GLN A 285 -6.70 -16.80 -7.70
N ALA A 286 -5.61 -16.37 -8.33
CA ALA A 286 -5.63 -16.03 -9.74
C ALA A 286 -6.01 -17.27 -10.58
N GLU A 287 -6.82 -17.08 -11.63
CA GLU A 287 -7.18 -18.17 -12.54
C GLU A 287 -5.92 -18.63 -13.29
N VAL A 288 -5.49 -19.88 -13.06
CA VAL A 288 -4.29 -20.48 -13.67
C VAL A 288 -4.69 -21.20 -14.95
N SER A 289 -4.74 -20.49 -16.08
CA SER A 289 -4.52 -21.07 -17.43
C SER A 289 -4.79 -20.08 -18.55
N VAL A 290 -3.72 -19.50 -19.12
CA VAL A 290 -3.61 -19.19 -20.56
C VAL A 290 -2.12 -19.13 -20.92
N THR A 291 -1.71 -19.76 -22.02
CA THR A 291 -0.35 -19.65 -22.60
C THR A 291 -0.19 -18.32 -23.35
N GLY A 292 0.98 -17.68 -23.24
CA GLY A 292 1.31 -16.44 -23.98
C GLY A 292 1.47 -15.18 -23.11
N SER A 293 1.70 -14.04 -23.76
CA SER A 293 1.86 -12.74 -23.07
C SER A 293 0.56 -12.34 -22.36
N ARG A 294 0.68 -11.99 -21.07
CA ARG A 294 -0.43 -11.57 -20.21
C ARG A 294 -0.35 -10.07 -19.98
N ILE A 295 -1.48 -9.45 -19.66
CA ILE A 295 -1.51 -8.05 -19.21
C ILE A 295 -1.38 -8.06 -17.69
N ALA A 296 -0.45 -7.27 -17.15
CA ALA A 296 -0.24 -7.02 -15.72
C ALA A 296 -0.56 -5.54 -15.41
N PRO A 297 -1.46 -5.21 -14.46
CA PRO A 297 -2.19 -6.17 -13.65
C PRO A 297 -3.31 -6.86 -14.42
N GLU A 298 -3.64 -8.08 -14.01
CA GLU A 298 -4.83 -8.77 -14.50
C GLU A 298 -6.09 -7.93 -14.24
N LYS A 299 -6.14 -7.23 -13.09
CA LYS A 299 -7.27 -6.37 -12.74
C LYS A 299 -6.73 -5.05 -12.20
N CYS A 300 -7.12 -3.92 -12.78
CA CYS A 300 -6.72 -2.63 -12.22
C CYS A 300 -7.24 -2.53 -10.77
N VAL A 301 -8.51 -2.88 -10.55
CA VAL A 301 -9.12 -2.98 -9.22
C VAL A 301 -9.92 -4.26 -9.07
N PHE A 302 -9.76 -4.94 -7.94
CA PHE A 302 -10.61 -6.04 -7.51
C PHE A 302 -11.36 -5.66 -6.22
N ILE A 303 -12.69 -5.76 -6.24
CA ILE A 303 -13.58 -5.40 -5.14
C ILE A 303 -14.34 -6.66 -4.69
N TYR A 304 -14.09 -7.05 -3.44
CA TYR A 304 -14.64 -8.25 -2.81
C TYR A 304 -15.24 -7.90 -1.45
N ASN A 305 -16.57 -7.99 -1.32
CA ASN A 305 -17.27 -7.68 -0.06
C ASN A 305 -16.90 -6.29 0.53
N ALA A 306 -16.51 -5.34 -0.32
CA ALA A 306 -16.08 -4.00 0.06
C ALA A 306 -17.22 -3.01 -0.23
N ASN A 307 -17.66 -2.26 0.77
CA ASN A 307 -18.95 -1.56 0.76
C ASN A 307 -18.82 -0.07 1.07
N ARG A 308 -19.74 0.72 0.51
CA ARG A 308 -19.89 2.16 0.78
C ARG A 308 -18.61 2.98 0.53
N ASN A 309 -17.81 2.54 -0.43
CA ASN A 309 -16.60 3.27 -0.83
C ASN A 309 -16.91 4.25 -1.96
N ARG A 310 -16.03 5.25 -2.14
CA ARG A 310 -16.14 6.25 -3.19
C ARG A 310 -14.90 6.17 -4.07
N PHE A 311 -15.07 5.77 -5.32
CA PHE A 311 -14.02 5.72 -6.34
C PHE A 311 -14.23 6.90 -7.30
N ILE A 312 -13.50 7.99 -7.09
CA ILE A 312 -13.70 9.23 -7.84
C ILE A 312 -12.39 9.71 -8.49
N GLY A 313 -12.42 10.08 -9.77
CA GLY A 313 -11.25 10.72 -10.40
C GLY A 313 -10.05 9.78 -10.63
N ASN A 314 -10.23 8.46 -10.55
CA ASN A 314 -9.15 7.50 -10.74
C ASN A 314 -8.94 7.19 -12.24
N ARG A 315 -7.76 6.73 -12.61
CA ARG A 315 -7.44 6.31 -13.97
C ARG A 315 -7.04 4.84 -13.98
N PHE A 316 -7.82 4.02 -14.67
CA PHE A 316 -7.63 2.58 -14.83
C PHE A 316 -7.37 2.29 -16.30
N GLN A 317 -6.10 2.04 -16.62
CA GLN A 317 -5.65 1.98 -18.00
C GLN A 317 -4.90 0.69 -18.32
N GLY A 318 -5.22 0.11 -19.48
CA GLY A 318 -4.41 -0.95 -20.09
C GLY A 318 -4.41 -2.26 -19.32
N CYS A 319 -5.36 -2.50 -18.41
CA CYS A 319 -5.47 -3.74 -17.63
C CYS A 319 -6.25 -4.82 -18.40
N ALA A 320 -6.13 -6.09 -18.00
CA ALA A 320 -6.98 -7.14 -18.58
C ALA A 320 -8.45 -6.93 -18.17
N ILE A 321 -8.70 -6.50 -16.94
CA ILE A 321 -9.99 -6.02 -16.46
C ILE A 321 -9.77 -4.67 -15.77
N GLY A 322 -10.60 -3.66 -16.06
CA GLY A 322 -10.59 -2.38 -15.32
C GLY A 322 -11.01 -2.60 -13.87
N ILE A 323 -12.31 -2.79 -13.62
CA ILE A 323 -12.82 -3.16 -12.29
C ILE A 323 -13.49 -4.53 -12.35
N HIS A 324 -13.11 -5.42 -11.43
CA HIS A 324 -13.86 -6.65 -11.17
C HIS A 324 -14.51 -6.58 -9.80
N PHE A 325 -15.82 -6.77 -9.78
CA PHE A 325 -16.70 -6.51 -8.66
C PHE A 325 -17.55 -7.75 -8.36
N THR A 326 -17.47 -8.26 -7.12
CA THR A 326 -18.15 -9.51 -6.71
C THR A 326 -18.46 -9.56 -5.20
N ALA A 327 -19.08 -10.65 -4.75
CA ALA A 327 -19.30 -11.00 -3.35
C ALA A 327 -20.10 -9.97 -2.55
N GLY A 328 -21.19 -9.44 -3.11
CA GLY A 328 -22.12 -8.59 -2.38
C GLY A 328 -21.58 -7.21 -1.98
N ALA A 329 -20.55 -6.71 -2.69
CA ALA A 329 -20.09 -5.34 -2.52
C ALA A 329 -21.23 -4.35 -2.85
N GLU A 330 -21.62 -3.52 -1.89
CA GLU A 330 -22.84 -2.69 -1.96
C GLU A 330 -22.57 -1.22 -1.60
N GLY A 331 -23.35 -0.33 -2.20
CA GLY A 331 -23.33 1.11 -1.91
C GLY A 331 -22.05 1.83 -2.33
N ASN A 332 -21.22 1.22 -3.18
CA ASN A 332 -20.04 1.89 -3.71
C ASN A 332 -20.44 2.90 -4.79
N GLN A 333 -19.85 4.10 -4.72
CA GLN A 333 -20.00 5.14 -5.72
C GLN A 333 -18.79 5.12 -6.65
N VAL A 334 -19.02 5.10 -7.97
CA VAL A 334 -17.98 5.07 -9.00
C VAL A 334 -18.33 6.11 -10.05
N ALA A 335 -17.65 7.25 -10.05
CA ALA A 335 -17.92 8.35 -10.97
C ALA A 335 -16.65 9.14 -11.26
N ARG A 336 -16.61 9.87 -12.38
CA ARG A 336 -15.47 10.71 -12.81
C ARG A 336 -14.16 9.94 -12.98
N ASN A 337 -14.21 8.63 -13.18
CA ASN A 337 -13.00 7.81 -13.42
C ASN A 337 -12.75 7.68 -14.93
N ASP A 338 -11.50 7.38 -15.29
CA ASP A 338 -11.07 7.13 -16.65
C ASP A 338 -10.79 5.64 -16.86
N PHE A 339 -11.59 4.98 -17.69
CA PHE A 339 -11.42 3.58 -18.10
C PHE A 339 -10.87 3.51 -19.52
N ILE A 340 -9.56 3.31 -19.65
CA ILE A 340 -8.84 3.50 -20.91
C ILE A 340 -8.18 2.22 -21.39
N GLY A 341 -8.62 1.69 -22.53
CA GLY A 341 -7.94 0.59 -23.22
C GLY A 341 -7.81 -0.69 -22.38
N ASN A 342 -8.70 -0.89 -21.40
CA ASN A 342 -8.78 -2.18 -20.70
C ASN A 342 -9.41 -3.20 -21.64
N ARG A 343 -8.97 -4.47 -21.58
CA ARG A 343 -9.55 -5.52 -22.43
C ARG A 343 -11.02 -5.78 -22.08
N ILE A 344 -11.36 -5.70 -20.80
CA ILE A 344 -12.73 -5.69 -20.27
C ILE A 344 -12.82 -4.49 -19.34
N GLN A 345 -13.73 -3.54 -19.58
CA GLN A 345 -13.84 -2.36 -18.72
C GLN A 345 -14.32 -2.73 -17.32
N VAL A 346 -15.41 -3.51 -17.22
CA VAL A 346 -15.98 -3.95 -15.94
C VAL A 346 -16.43 -5.40 -16.01
N LYS A 347 -16.02 -6.20 -15.01
CA LYS A 347 -16.61 -7.51 -14.72
C LYS A 347 -17.45 -7.40 -13.45
N TYR A 348 -18.78 -7.41 -13.58
CA TYR A 348 -19.71 -7.32 -12.44
C TYR A 348 -20.45 -8.64 -12.24
N VAL A 349 -20.27 -9.26 -11.08
CA VAL A 349 -20.97 -10.49 -10.69
C VAL A 349 -22.02 -10.15 -9.63
N GLY A 350 -23.24 -9.85 -10.10
CA GLY A 350 -24.39 -9.58 -9.25
C GLY A 350 -25.71 -9.48 -10.02
N THR A 351 -26.79 -9.27 -9.29
CA THR A 351 -28.17 -9.24 -9.82
C THR A 351 -28.82 -7.85 -9.73
N ARG A 352 -28.15 -6.87 -9.12
CA ARG A 352 -28.68 -5.51 -8.92
C ARG A 352 -28.26 -4.58 -10.06
N TYR A 353 -29.04 -3.53 -10.25
CA TYR A 353 -28.65 -2.41 -11.10
C TYR A 353 -27.79 -1.43 -10.30
N LEU A 354 -26.66 -1.05 -10.86
CA LEU A 354 -25.72 -0.09 -10.28
C LEU A 354 -25.62 1.12 -11.20
N GLU A 355 -25.88 2.30 -10.64
CA GLU A 355 -25.64 3.57 -11.32
C GLU A 355 -24.23 4.05 -11.02
N TRP A 356 -23.44 4.23 -12.07
CA TRP A 356 -22.04 4.68 -12.01
C TRP A 356 -21.92 6.11 -12.56
N SER A 357 -22.87 6.95 -12.19
CA SER A 357 -22.76 8.41 -12.25
C SER A 357 -23.15 9.02 -10.91
N LEU A 358 -22.62 10.20 -10.62
CA LEU A 358 -22.86 10.93 -9.38
C LEU A 358 -23.05 12.41 -9.68
N ASP A 359 -24.16 12.97 -9.22
CA ASP A 359 -24.54 14.38 -9.43
C ASP A 359 -24.54 14.77 -10.91
N GLY A 360 -25.09 13.90 -11.77
CA GLY A 360 -25.19 14.13 -13.21
C GLY A 360 -23.88 13.95 -13.98
N ILE A 361 -22.81 13.45 -13.34
CA ILE A 361 -21.51 13.24 -13.98
C ILE A 361 -21.04 11.80 -13.80
N GLY A 362 -20.79 11.12 -14.92
CA GLY A 362 -20.37 9.72 -15.02
C GLY A 362 -18.86 9.54 -15.14
N ASN A 363 -18.45 8.42 -15.73
CA ASN A 363 -17.07 8.06 -16.01
C ASN A 363 -16.76 8.20 -17.50
N TYR A 364 -15.48 8.28 -17.84
CA TYR A 364 -15.01 8.16 -19.20
C TYR A 364 -14.71 6.71 -19.55
N TRP A 365 -15.14 6.29 -20.75
CA TRP A 365 -14.97 4.93 -21.26
C TRP A 365 -14.40 5.00 -22.68
N SER A 366 -13.18 4.51 -22.88
CA SER A 366 -12.51 4.61 -24.19
C SER A 366 -13.18 3.84 -25.33
N ASP A 367 -14.10 2.94 -25.01
CA ASP A 367 -14.89 2.12 -25.94
C ASP A 367 -16.35 2.60 -26.05
N ASN A 368 -16.71 3.71 -25.41
CA ASN A 368 -18.02 4.32 -25.60
C ASN A 368 -18.09 5.00 -26.98
N ALA A 369 -18.99 4.50 -27.83
CA ALA A 369 -19.27 5.04 -29.16
C ALA A 369 -20.50 5.98 -29.18
N GLY A 370 -20.90 6.49 -28.02
CA GLY A 370 -22.00 7.47 -27.90
C GLY A 370 -21.70 8.80 -28.59
N PHE A 371 -22.74 9.62 -28.71
CA PHE A 371 -22.67 10.97 -29.28
C PHE A 371 -23.00 12.00 -28.19
N ASP A 372 -22.51 13.21 -28.39
CA ASP A 372 -22.77 14.40 -27.58
C ASP A 372 -23.23 15.49 -28.56
N LEU A 373 -24.55 15.55 -28.77
CA LEU A 373 -25.16 16.42 -29.77
C LEU A 373 -25.44 17.82 -29.22
N ASP A 374 -25.58 17.97 -27.90
CA ASP A 374 -25.83 19.25 -27.25
C ASP A 374 -24.54 19.97 -26.80
N GLY A 375 -23.40 19.27 -26.81
CA GLY A 375 -22.07 19.82 -26.59
C GLY A 375 -21.71 20.02 -25.12
N ASP A 376 -22.43 19.37 -24.20
CA ASP A 376 -22.20 19.51 -22.75
C ASP A 376 -21.01 18.67 -22.23
N GLY A 377 -20.45 17.79 -23.06
CA GLY A 377 -19.33 16.93 -22.75
C GLY A 377 -19.72 15.55 -22.18
N LEU A 378 -21.01 15.25 -22.12
CA LEU A 378 -21.59 13.98 -21.71
C LEU A 378 -22.20 13.26 -22.92
N ALA A 379 -22.26 11.93 -22.88
CA ALA A 379 -22.93 11.16 -23.91
C ALA A 379 -24.46 11.26 -23.74
N ASP A 380 -25.17 11.54 -24.83
CA ASP A 380 -26.64 11.60 -24.89
C ASP A 380 -27.31 10.24 -24.59
N SER A 381 -26.54 9.15 -24.64
CA SER A 381 -27.01 7.79 -24.41
C SER A 381 -26.26 7.13 -23.24
N PRO A 382 -26.97 6.42 -22.34
CA PRO A 382 -26.32 5.69 -21.25
C PRO A 382 -25.36 4.61 -21.73
N TYR A 383 -24.18 4.55 -21.12
CA TYR A 383 -23.19 3.50 -21.36
C TYR A 383 -23.42 2.30 -20.42
N ARG A 384 -23.18 1.09 -20.92
CA ARG A 384 -23.32 -0.17 -20.16
C ARG A 384 -22.10 -1.05 -20.39
N PRO A 385 -21.16 -1.14 -19.42
CA PRO A 385 -19.93 -1.92 -19.59
C PRO A 385 -20.14 -3.44 -19.48
N ASN A 386 -21.34 -3.91 -19.13
CA ASN A 386 -21.69 -5.32 -19.12
C ASN A 386 -23.15 -5.54 -19.49
N ASP A 387 -23.41 -6.62 -20.24
CA ASP A 387 -24.75 -7.12 -20.58
C ASP A 387 -24.97 -8.57 -20.07
N MET A 388 -26.15 -9.16 -20.30
CA MET A 388 -26.35 -10.57 -19.88
C MET A 388 -25.54 -11.55 -20.72
N VAL A 389 -25.19 -11.19 -21.96
CA VAL A 389 -24.37 -12.05 -22.82
C VAL A 389 -23.00 -12.19 -22.17
N ASP A 390 -22.43 -11.10 -21.63
CA ASP A 390 -21.16 -11.13 -20.90
C ASP A 390 -21.24 -12.08 -19.68
N LYS A 391 -22.35 -12.08 -18.94
CA LYS A 391 -22.57 -13.04 -17.83
C LYS A 391 -22.60 -14.49 -18.31
N VAL A 392 -23.25 -14.76 -19.45
CA VAL A 392 -23.26 -16.09 -20.06
C VAL A 392 -21.84 -16.49 -20.47
N MET A 393 -21.09 -15.57 -21.08
CA MET A 393 -19.69 -15.80 -21.49
C MET A 393 -18.74 -16.00 -20.30
N TRP A 394 -19.04 -15.43 -19.13
CA TRP A 394 -18.28 -15.68 -17.91
C TRP A 394 -18.61 -17.03 -17.27
N THR A 395 -19.87 -17.46 -17.34
CA THR A 395 -20.32 -18.74 -16.76
C THR A 395 -19.95 -19.93 -17.65
N ALA A 396 -20.02 -19.74 -18.97
CA ALA A 396 -19.70 -20.74 -19.98
C ALA A 396 -18.72 -20.14 -21.01
N PRO A 397 -17.41 -20.12 -20.73
CA PRO A 397 -16.42 -19.52 -21.63
C PRO A 397 -16.42 -20.11 -23.05
N GLN A 398 -16.92 -21.34 -23.20
CA GLN A 398 -16.98 -22.09 -24.46
C GLN A 398 -18.03 -21.49 -25.41
N ALA A 399 -18.99 -20.74 -24.86
CA ALA A 399 -19.98 -20.00 -25.63
C ALA A 399 -19.37 -18.81 -26.39
N ARG A 400 -18.09 -18.44 -26.16
CA ARG A 400 -17.42 -17.36 -26.91
C ARG A 400 -17.40 -17.62 -28.42
N LEU A 401 -17.43 -18.88 -28.85
CA LEU A 401 -17.53 -19.25 -30.27
C LEU A 401 -18.85 -18.79 -30.92
N LEU A 402 -19.87 -18.46 -30.11
CA LEU A 402 -21.19 -18.05 -30.54
C LEU A 402 -21.37 -16.52 -30.53
N LEU A 403 -20.33 -15.74 -30.20
CA LEU A 403 -20.42 -14.27 -30.05
C LEU A 403 -20.95 -13.56 -31.31
N THR A 404 -20.61 -14.07 -32.49
CA THR A 404 -21.07 -13.51 -33.77
C THR A 404 -22.36 -14.16 -34.27
N SER A 405 -22.94 -15.10 -33.52
CA SER A 405 -24.15 -15.80 -33.95
C SER A 405 -25.38 -14.87 -33.97
N PRO A 406 -26.34 -15.11 -34.88
CA PRO A 406 -27.60 -14.36 -34.91
C PRO A 406 -28.37 -14.40 -33.58
N ALA A 407 -28.29 -15.51 -32.83
CA ALA A 407 -28.94 -15.63 -31.53
C ALA A 407 -28.40 -14.63 -30.51
N VAL A 408 -27.07 -14.43 -30.46
CA VAL A 408 -26.44 -13.43 -29.59
C VAL A 408 -26.79 -12.01 -30.03
N GLN A 409 -26.84 -11.75 -31.33
CA GLN A 409 -27.24 -10.43 -31.85
C GLN A 409 -28.70 -10.10 -31.52
N ILE A 410 -29.62 -11.05 -31.70
CA ILE A 410 -31.04 -10.91 -31.33
C ILE A 410 -31.16 -10.67 -29.82
N LEU A 411 -30.40 -11.40 -29.01
CA LEU A 411 -30.39 -11.21 -27.56
C LEU A 411 -29.94 -9.79 -27.20
N ARG A 412 -28.82 -9.30 -27.74
CA ARG A 412 -28.36 -7.91 -27.52
C ARG A 412 -29.36 -6.87 -28.01
N PHE A 413 -30.01 -7.09 -29.15
CA PHE A 413 -31.06 -6.21 -29.65
C PHE A 413 -32.28 -6.19 -28.71
N ALA A 414 -32.74 -7.36 -28.25
CA ALA A 414 -33.85 -7.44 -27.30
C ALA A 414 -33.50 -6.73 -25.99
N GLN A 415 -32.26 -6.86 -25.51
CA GLN A 415 -31.78 -6.18 -24.30
C GLN A 415 -31.78 -4.65 -24.44
N SER A 416 -31.40 -4.12 -25.60
CA SER A 416 -31.42 -2.68 -25.83
C SER A 416 -32.85 -2.11 -25.91
N ARG A 417 -33.85 -2.93 -26.26
CA ARG A 417 -35.27 -2.55 -26.35
C ARG A 417 -36.07 -2.79 -25.08
N PHE A 418 -35.70 -3.77 -24.27
CA PHE A 418 -36.42 -4.16 -23.06
C PHE A 418 -35.51 -4.25 -21.81
N PRO A 419 -34.95 -3.11 -21.33
CA PRO A 419 -33.98 -3.11 -20.24
C PRO A 419 -34.53 -3.65 -18.91
N ALA A 420 -35.85 -3.54 -18.69
CA ALA A 420 -36.51 -3.96 -17.45
C ALA A 420 -36.56 -5.48 -17.24
N LEU A 421 -36.27 -6.28 -18.28
CA LEU A 421 -36.31 -7.75 -18.22
C LEU A 421 -34.96 -8.39 -17.86
N LEU A 422 -33.94 -7.59 -17.51
CA LEU A 422 -32.56 -8.07 -17.35
C LEU A 422 -32.21 -8.39 -15.87
N PRO A 423 -31.38 -9.42 -15.59
CA PRO A 423 -30.68 -9.58 -14.33
C PRO A 423 -29.63 -8.47 -14.24
N GLY A 424 -29.76 -7.59 -13.24
CA GLY A 424 -29.18 -6.24 -13.20
C GLY A 424 -27.69 -6.08 -13.55
N GLY A 425 -27.25 -4.88 -13.87
CA GLY A 425 -25.89 -4.61 -14.33
C GLY A 425 -25.42 -3.20 -14.00
N VAL A 426 -24.25 -2.85 -14.50
CA VAL A 426 -23.73 -1.49 -14.37
C VAL A 426 -24.30 -0.62 -15.51
N THR A 427 -24.79 0.56 -15.16
CA THR A 427 -25.17 1.60 -16.11
C THR A 427 -24.50 2.90 -15.69
N ASP A 428 -24.01 3.65 -16.67
CA ASP A 428 -23.53 5.00 -16.51
C ASP A 428 -24.41 5.92 -17.38
N SER A 429 -25.32 6.63 -16.73
CA SER A 429 -26.28 7.50 -17.42
C SER A 429 -25.68 8.80 -17.96
N HIS A 430 -24.48 9.18 -17.51
CA HIS A 430 -23.88 10.48 -17.80
C HIS A 430 -22.40 10.30 -18.19
N ALA A 431 -22.15 9.35 -19.09
CA ALA A 431 -20.79 8.98 -19.49
C ALA A 431 -20.06 10.19 -20.09
N LEU A 432 -18.82 10.42 -19.66
CA LEU A 432 -17.99 11.50 -20.16
C LEU A 432 -17.53 11.20 -21.59
N MET A 433 -17.50 12.22 -22.44
CA MET A 433 -16.99 12.12 -23.82
C MET A 433 -15.47 12.26 -23.92
N ARG A 434 -14.81 12.75 -22.87
CA ARG A 434 -13.35 12.89 -22.79
C ARG A 434 -12.84 12.41 -21.44
N PRO A 435 -11.58 11.97 -21.35
CA PRO A 435 -10.98 11.61 -20.07
C PRO A 435 -11.09 12.77 -19.06
N ASN A 436 -11.60 12.47 -17.87
CA ASN A 436 -11.69 13.40 -16.76
C ASN A 436 -10.30 13.90 -16.33
N SER A 437 -9.26 13.07 -16.48
CA SER A 437 -7.87 13.48 -16.23
C SER A 437 -7.31 14.50 -17.23
N GLU A 438 -7.95 14.66 -18.40
CA GLU A 438 -7.56 15.63 -19.42
C GLU A 438 -8.44 16.89 -19.38
N ARG A 439 -9.74 16.71 -19.16
CA ARG A 439 -10.69 17.82 -19.04
C ARG A 439 -11.69 17.53 -17.92
N PRO A 440 -11.43 18.02 -16.70
CA PRO A 440 -12.34 17.83 -15.58
C PRO A 440 -13.69 18.52 -15.81
N LEU A 441 -14.78 17.85 -15.42
CA LEU A 441 -16.13 18.40 -15.33
C LEU A 441 -16.65 18.42 -13.89
#